data_AF-A0A932A8L8-F1
#
_entry.id   AF-A0A932A8L8-F1
#
_cell.length_a   1.000
_cell.length_b   1.000
_cell.length_c   1.000
_cell.angle_alpha   90.00
_cell.angle_beta   90.00
_cell.angle_gamma   90.00
#
_symmetry.space_group_name_H-M   'P 1'
#
loop_
_entity.id
_entity.type
_entity.pdbx_description
1 polymer ?
#
loop_
_entity_poly.entity_id
_entity_poly.type
_entity_poly.pdbx_seq_one_letter_code
_entity_poly.pdbx_strand_id
1 'polypeptide(L)'
;MKRAALALVLLFAALAGAKEAPRVIHVFVALADNDNQGIVKISRTLGNGEDAQRNVYWGSAYGVKTFFQRSPEWQLVVSVASPRDAVLERVVFKHRQAEVYLVADAFRGREIKQAITEFLHSAAGALPQKVTVKVGGRDIALAAGGDAQVLAYIGHNGLMDFSLASFPAQRNGRARKAIILACASKQYSTSALRATGAEPLLWTTNLMAPEAYTLKAALEGWIAGESDAQLRERGALAYDKYQKCGVKAARRLLVTGW
;
A
#
# COMPACT_ATOMS: atom_id res chain seq x y z
N MET A 1 4.92 -68.02 33.00
CA MET A 1 4.03 -66.92 32.55
C MET A 1 4.84 -65.63 32.51
N LYS A 2 5.37 -65.26 31.33
CA LYS A 2 6.18 -64.05 31.14
C LYS A 2 5.28 -62.95 30.57
N ARG A 3 5.09 -61.87 31.32
CA ARG A 3 4.36 -60.67 30.89
C ARG A 3 5.32 -59.82 30.02
N ALA A 4 5.03 -59.72 28.73
CA ALA A 4 5.69 -58.77 27.83
C ALA A 4 4.90 -57.46 27.86
N ALA A 5 5.50 -56.40 28.38
CA ALA A 5 4.98 -55.04 28.29
C ALA A 5 5.42 -54.43 26.95
N LEU A 6 4.45 -54.12 26.09
CA LEU A 6 4.69 -53.45 24.82
C LEU A 6 4.71 -51.94 25.08
N ALA A 7 5.90 -51.34 25.08
CA ALA A 7 6.06 -49.88 25.14
C ALA A 7 5.83 -49.28 23.75
N LEU A 8 4.71 -48.58 23.58
CA LEU A 8 4.41 -47.80 22.39
C LEU A 8 5.13 -46.45 22.50
N VAL A 9 6.24 -46.30 21.78
CA VAL A 9 6.95 -45.01 21.66
C VAL A 9 6.25 -44.19 20.58
N LEU A 10 5.46 -43.20 21.00
CA LEU A 10 4.92 -42.18 20.11
C LEU A 10 6.02 -41.18 19.74
N LEU A 11 6.53 -41.28 18.53
CA LEU A 11 7.46 -40.32 17.95
C LEU A 11 6.68 -39.03 17.60
N PHE A 12 6.63 -38.06 18.52
CA PHE A 12 6.24 -36.69 18.19
C PHE A 12 7.39 -36.03 17.41
N ALA A 13 7.37 -36.15 16.09
CA ALA A 13 8.20 -35.30 15.24
C ALA A 13 7.68 -33.86 15.35
N ALA A 14 8.44 -33.01 16.03
CA ALA A 14 8.20 -31.57 16.01
C ALA A 14 8.44 -31.07 14.59
N LEU A 15 7.35 -30.90 13.83
CA LEU A 15 7.34 -30.13 12.60
C LEU A 15 7.66 -28.67 12.97
N ALA A 16 8.95 -28.33 12.98
CA ALA A 16 9.37 -26.95 12.93
C ALA A 16 8.88 -26.38 11.59
N GLY A 17 7.68 -25.78 11.60
CA GLY A 17 7.11 -25.14 10.43
C GLY A 17 8.10 -24.11 9.91
N ALA A 18 8.48 -24.23 8.63
CA ALA A 18 9.26 -23.19 7.97
C ALA A 18 8.53 -21.87 8.17
N LYS A 19 9.20 -20.90 8.81
CA LYS A 19 8.58 -19.60 9.08
C LYS A 19 8.29 -18.95 7.72
N GLU A 20 7.02 -18.80 7.38
CA GLU A 20 6.60 -18.24 6.12
C GLU A 20 7.21 -16.84 5.95
N ALA A 21 7.72 -16.55 4.75
CA ALA A 21 8.32 -15.25 4.48
C ALA A 21 7.28 -14.14 4.72
N PRO A 22 7.66 -13.01 5.34
CA PRO A 22 6.68 -11.95 5.63
C PRO A 22 5.97 -11.47 4.37
N ARG A 23 4.66 -11.25 4.48
CA ARG A 23 3.90 -10.58 3.42
C ARG A 23 4.21 -9.08 3.45
N VAL A 24 4.43 -8.49 2.28
CA VAL A 24 4.82 -7.08 2.14
C VAL A 24 3.81 -6.31 1.30
N ILE A 25 3.43 -5.16 1.83
CA ILE A 25 2.69 -4.11 1.14
C ILE A 25 3.70 -2.99 0.85
N HIS A 26 3.74 -2.48 -0.39
CA HIS A 26 4.55 -1.30 -0.73
C HIS A 26 3.64 -0.15 -1.20
N VAL A 27 3.69 0.96 -0.47
CA VAL A 27 2.86 2.15 -0.71
C VAL A 27 3.70 3.28 -1.29
N PHE A 28 3.28 3.77 -2.46
CA PHE A 28 3.88 4.89 -3.18
C PHE A 28 2.98 6.11 -2.93
N VAL A 29 3.48 7.06 -2.15
CA VAL A 29 2.74 8.28 -1.81
C VAL A 29 3.30 9.43 -2.62
N ALA A 30 2.54 9.95 -3.58
CA ALA A 30 2.89 11.20 -4.24
C ALA A 30 2.41 12.36 -3.37
N LEU A 31 3.34 13.10 -2.74
CA LEU A 31 2.97 14.23 -1.88
C LEU A 31 2.23 15.30 -2.69
N ALA A 32 1.24 15.95 -2.07
CA ALA A 32 0.51 17.05 -2.72
C ALA A 32 1.46 18.23 -2.99
N ASP A 33 1.36 18.83 -4.17
CA ASP A 33 2.21 19.94 -4.57
C ASP A 33 1.42 20.98 -5.37
N ASN A 34 1.17 22.13 -4.73
CA ASN A 34 0.42 23.23 -5.33
C ASN A 34 1.11 23.87 -6.54
N ASP A 35 2.43 23.70 -6.66
CA ASP A 35 3.26 24.40 -7.65
C ASP A 35 3.58 23.50 -8.85
N ASN A 36 3.72 22.18 -8.64
CA ASN A 36 4.15 21.24 -9.68
C ASN A 36 3.05 20.26 -10.17
N GLN A 37 1.85 20.26 -9.57
CA GLN A 37 0.76 19.36 -9.96
C GLN A 37 -0.49 20.15 -10.39
N GLY A 38 -1.33 19.52 -11.22
CA GLY A 38 -2.63 20.03 -11.65
C GLY A 38 -3.74 19.93 -10.60
N ILE A 39 -3.37 19.90 -9.31
CA ILE A 39 -4.34 19.82 -8.21
C ILE A 39 -5.10 21.14 -8.03
N VAL A 40 -6.35 21.05 -7.58
CA VAL A 40 -7.02 22.20 -6.98
C VAL A 40 -6.19 22.62 -5.76
N LYS A 41 -5.66 23.85 -5.79
CA LYS A 41 -4.74 24.32 -4.74
C LYS A 41 -5.37 24.18 -3.36
N ILE A 42 -4.64 23.52 -2.48
CA ILE A 42 -4.97 23.41 -1.06
C ILE A 42 -4.13 24.41 -0.26
N SER A 43 -4.25 24.40 1.07
CA SER A 43 -3.44 25.29 1.90
C SER A 43 -1.94 25.10 1.63
N ARG A 44 -1.17 26.19 1.69
CA ARG A 44 0.26 26.19 1.34
C ARG A 44 1.06 25.16 2.14
N THR A 45 0.66 24.93 3.39
CA THR A 45 1.28 23.94 4.29
C THR A 45 0.97 22.51 3.87
N LEU A 46 -0.30 22.21 3.52
CA LEU A 46 -0.73 20.86 3.17
C LEU A 46 -0.30 20.46 1.76
N GLY A 47 -0.19 21.43 0.85
CA GLY A 47 0.20 21.27 -0.55
C GLY A 47 1.67 21.60 -0.83
N ASN A 48 2.54 21.53 0.18
CA ASN A 48 3.98 21.64 -0.02
C ASN A 48 4.57 20.25 -0.30
N GLY A 49 4.96 20.02 -1.56
CA GLY A 49 5.52 18.76 -2.03
C GLY A 49 6.92 18.43 -1.48
N GLU A 50 7.55 19.38 -0.79
CA GLU A 50 8.88 19.26 -0.19
C GLU A 50 8.83 19.09 1.34
N ASP A 51 7.62 19.06 1.92
CA ASP A 51 7.41 18.97 3.37
C ASP A 51 6.55 17.77 3.73
N ALA A 52 7.20 16.60 3.82
CA ALA A 52 6.52 15.36 4.19
C ALA A 52 5.78 15.47 5.54
N GLN A 53 6.36 16.17 6.52
CA GLN A 53 5.81 16.24 7.89
C GLN A 53 4.43 16.90 7.94
N ARG A 54 4.15 17.87 7.07
CA ARG A 54 2.88 18.59 7.07
C ARG A 54 2.00 18.29 5.87
N ASN A 55 2.50 17.56 4.87
CA ASN A 55 1.75 17.24 3.65
C ASN A 55 0.46 16.45 3.92
N VAL A 56 -0.60 16.75 3.18
CA VAL A 56 -1.92 16.12 3.35
C VAL A 56 -1.87 14.59 3.22
N TYR A 57 -1.08 14.05 2.30
CA TYR A 57 -1.04 12.60 2.03
C TYR A 57 -0.06 11.83 2.92
N TRP A 58 0.73 12.50 3.76
CA TRP A 58 1.77 11.85 4.56
C TRP A 58 1.73 12.17 6.06
N GLY A 59 2.18 13.38 6.44
CA GLY A 59 2.37 13.75 7.83
C GLY A 59 1.19 14.50 8.46
N SER A 60 0.22 14.97 7.67
CA SER A 60 -1.03 15.52 8.19
C SER A 60 -1.87 14.45 8.92
N ALA A 61 -2.96 14.86 9.59
CA ALA A 61 -3.75 13.98 10.46
C ALA A 61 -4.19 12.65 9.82
N TYR A 62 -4.54 12.67 8.52
CA TYR A 62 -4.99 11.49 7.78
C TYR A 62 -4.02 11.04 6.69
N GLY A 63 -2.79 11.59 6.68
CA GLY A 63 -1.72 11.12 5.82
C GLY A 63 -1.20 9.74 6.24
N VAL A 64 -0.55 9.03 5.32
CA VAL A 64 -0.16 7.61 5.49
C VAL A 64 0.65 7.39 6.76
N LYS A 65 1.74 8.13 6.98
CA LYS A 65 2.59 7.95 8.15
C LYS A 65 1.81 8.20 9.44
N THR A 66 1.19 9.37 9.55
CA THR A 66 0.51 9.80 10.79
C THR A 66 -0.67 8.90 11.13
N PHE A 67 -1.46 8.52 10.14
CA PHE A 67 -2.65 7.69 10.36
C PHE A 67 -2.28 6.26 10.77
N PHE A 68 -1.32 5.62 10.09
CA PHE A 68 -0.86 4.28 10.47
C PHE A 68 -0.14 4.28 11.82
N GLN A 69 0.65 5.30 12.13
CA GLN A 69 1.33 5.39 13.43
C GLN A 69 0.35 5.53 14.61
N ARG A 70 -0.81 6.15 14.40
CA ARG A 70 -1.88 6.28 15.41
C ARG A 70 -2.81 5.07 15.46
N SER A 71 -2.72 4.16 14.49
CA SER A 71 -3.60 3.01 14.39
C SER A 71 -3.20 1.92 15.38
N PRO A 72 -4.15 1.30 16.11
CA PRO A 72 -3.82 0.27 17.10
C PRO A 72 -3.22 -0.99 16.46
N GLU A 73 -3.53 -1.30 15.21
CA GLU A 73 -3.12 -2.53 14.53
C GLU A 73 -1.68 -2.47 13.99
N TRP A 74 -1.11 -1.27 13.88
CA TRP A 74 0.20 -1.05 13.26
C TRP A 74 1.21 -0.50 14.26
N GLN A 75 2.46 -0.88 14.07
CA GLN A 75 3.58 -0.37 14.84
C GLN A 75 4.64 0.15 13.88
N LEU A 76 5.04 1.42 14.06
CA LEU A 76 6.18 1.97 13.33
C LEU A 76 7.47 1.25 13.76
N VAL A 77 8.19 0.70 12.79
CA VAL A 77 9.46 -0.03 13.00
C VAL A 77 10.64 0.88 12.69
N VAL A 78 10.59 1.61 11.58
CA VAL A 78 11.65 2.54 11.17
C VAL A 78 11.08 3.71 10.39
N SER A 79 11.75 4.86 10.51
CA SER A 79 11.56 6.08 9.72
C SER A 79 12.93 6.48 9.19
N VAL A 80 13.09 6.52 7.88
CA VAL A 80 14.35 6.88 7.21
C VAL A 80 14.10 8.15 6.41
N ALA A 81 14.76 9.24 6.79
CA ALA A 81 14.72 10.49 6.03
C ALA A 81 15.58 10.37 4.77
N SER A 82 15.09 10.92 3.67
CA SER A 82 15.77 11.03 2.37
C SER A 82 16.51 9.75 1.94
N PRO A 83 15.83 8.57 1.88
CA PRO A 83 16.49 7.32 1.46
C PRO A 83 17.06 7.39 0.03
N ARG A 84 16.60 8.34 -0.78
CA ARG A 84 17.08 8.69 -2.12
C ARG A 84 16.46 10.02 -2.57
N ASP A 85 16.98 10.62 -3.63
CA ASP A 85 16.61 11.99 -4.05
C ASP A 85 15.10 12.20 -4.22
N ALA A 86 14.40 11.29 -4.91
CA ALA A 86 12.97 11.44 -5.18
C ALA A 86 12.05 11.18 -3.97
N VAL A 87 12.55 10.58 -2.89
CA VAL A 87 11.75 10.16 -1.73
C VAL A 87 12.23 10.90 -0.48
N LEU A 88 11.36 11.71 0.11
CA LEU A 88 11.66 12.49 1.32
C LEU A 88 11.72 11.64 2.58
N GLU A 89 10.92 10.59 2.64
CA GLU A 89 10.87 9.70 3.79
C GLU A 89 10.39 8.31 3.40
N ARG A 90 11.03 7.28 3.95
CA ARG A 90 10.53 5.91 3.95
C ARG A 90 10.18 5.50 5.37
N VAL A 91 8.99 4.94 5.56
CA VAL A 91 8.60 4.29 6.82
C VAL A 91 8.32 2.82 6.61
N VAL A 92 8.58 2.02 7.64
CA VAL A 92 8.13 0.64 7.71
C VAL A 92 7.26 0.44 8.93
N PHE A 93 6.06 -0.08 8.73
CA PHE A 93 5.19 -0.55 9.79
C PHE A 93 5.13 -2.07 9.82
N LYS A 94 5.00 -2.64 11.02
CA LYS A 94 4.66 -4.05 11.24
C LYS A 94 3.23 -4.14 11.74
N HIS A 95 2.43 -5.04 11.17
CA HIS A 95 1.12 -5.37 11.70
C HIS A 95 1.29 -6.14 13.02
N ARG A 96 0.52 -5.79 14.07
CA ARG A 96 0.72 -6.36 15.41
C ARG A 96 0.28 -7.80 15.54
N GLN A 97 -0.67 -8.24 14.72
CA GLN A 97 -1.30 -9.56 14.82
C GLN A 97 -1.02 -10.46 13.61
N ALA A 98 -0.21 -10.01 12.64
CA ALA A 98 0.11 -10.79 11.45
C ALA A 98 1.57 -10.57 11.03
N GLU A 99 2.18 -11.56 10.38
CA GLU A 99 3.50 -11.40 9.76
C GLU A 99 3.38 -10.63 8.43
N VAL A 100 2.94 -9.38 8.55
CA VAL A 100 2.71 -8.43 7.45
C VAL A 100 3.45 -7.14 7.75
N TYR A 101 4.13 -6.62 6.72
CA TYR A 101 4.85 -5.35 6.79
C TYR A 101 4.37 -4.40 5.70
N LEU A 102 4.30 -3.13 6.05
CA LEU A 102 3.98 -2.05 5.12
C LEU A 102 5.22 -1.17 4.99
N VAL A 103 5.81 -1.14 3.80
CA VAL A 103 6.83 -0.17 3.40
C VAL A 103 6.08 0.98 2.71
N ALA A 104 6.32 2.22 3.10
CA ALA A 104 5.74 3.38 2.43
C ALA A 104 6.82 4.41 2.11
N ASP A 105 6.74 4.96 0.91
CA ASP A 105 7.65 6.00 0.39
C ASP A 105 6.88 7.29 0.11
N ALA A 106 7.32 8.38 0.73
CA ALA A 106 6.86 9.73 0.46
C ALA A 106 7.67 10.35 -0.68
N PHE A 107 7.17 10.23 -1.92
CA PHE A 107 7.78 10.87 -3.07
C PHE A 107 7.57 12.38 -3.00
N ARG A 108 8.63 13.15 -3.29
CA ARG A 108 8.53 14.60 -3.48
C ARG A 108 7.40 14.90 -4.45
N GLY A 109 6.65 15.96 -4.19
CA GLY A 109 5.45 16.24 -4.95
C GLY A 109 5.71 16.50 -6.45
N ARG A 110 6.82 17.19 -6.77
CA ARG A 110 7.30 17.35 -8.16
C ARG A 110 7.62 16.02 -8.87
N GLU A 111 7.88 14.94 -8.12
CA GLU A 111 8.26 13.62 -8.62
C GLU A 111 7.08 12.67 -8.79
N ILE A 112 5.84 13.19 -8.85
CA ILE A 112 4.62 12.38 -9.06
C ILE A 112 4.71 11.45 -10.28
N LYS A 113 5.35 11.89 -11.37
CA LYS A 113 5.55 11.06 -12.56
C LYS A 113 6.45 9.86 -12.26
N GLN A 114 7.51 10.07 -11.47
CA GLN A 114 8.37 8.98 -11.03
C GLN A 114 7.64 8.05 -10.06
N ALA A 115 6.86 8.57 -9.12
CA ALA A 115 6.06 7.76 -8.19
C ALA A 115 5.10 6.81 -8.93
N ILE A 116 4.35 7.32 -9.92
CA ILE A 116 3.42 6.52 -10.73
C ILE A 116 4.19 5.51 -11.59
N THR A 117 5.30 5.93 -12.19
CA THR A 117 6.12 5.05 -13.03
C THR A 117 6.67 3.89 -12.21
N GLU A 118 7.25 4.16 -11.04
CA GLU A 118 7.79 3.11 -10.17
C GLU A 118 6.71 2.20 -9.57
N PHE A 119 5.53 2.75 -9.26
CA PHE A 119 4.37 1.96 -8.87
C PHE A 119 3.98 0.96 -9.97
N LEU A 120 3.83 1.43 -11.22
CA LEU A 120 3.47 0.57 -12.35
C LEU A 120 4.57 -0.46 -12.66
N HIS A 121 5.84 -0.06 -12.62
CA HIS A 121 6.94 -0.99 -12.80
C HIS A 121 6.97 -2.06 -11.70
N SER A 122 6.72 -1.68 -10.45
CA SER A 122 6.61 -2.63 -9.33
C SER A 122 5.41 -3.57 -9.49
N ALA A 123 4.25 -3.04 -9.92
CA ALA A 123 3.08 -3.84 -10.24
C ALA A 123 3.36 -4.84 -11.38
N ALA A 124 4.24 -4.50 -12.32
CA ALA A 124 4.69 -5.39 -13.39
C ALA A 124 5.75 -6.40 -12.95
N GLY A 125 6.18 -6.37 -11.69
CA GLY A 125 7.25 -7.21 -11.16
C GLY A 125 8.67 -6.76 -11.48
N ALA A 126 8.84 -5.51 -11.93
CA ALA A 126 10.13 -4.85 -12.03
C ALA A 126 10.52 -4.16 -10.71
N LEU A 127 11.75 -3.64 -10.62
CA LEU A 127 12.25 -2.90 -9.46
C LEU A 127 12.08 -3.65 -8.12
N PRO A 128 12.50 -4.93 -8.01
CA PRO A 128 12.49 -5.61 -6.72
C PRO A 128 13.42 -4.87 -5.74
N GLN A 129 12.99 -4.73 -4.49
CA GLN A 129 13.75 -4.05 -3.45
C GLN A 129 13.84 -4.95 -2.22
N LYS A 130 15.05 -5.05 -1.66
CA LYS A 130 15.26 -5.68 -0.36
C LYS A 130 15.39 -4.59 0.70
N VAL A 131 14.41 -4.50 1.60
CA VAL A 131 14.45 -3.58 2.75
C VAL A 131 14.72 -4.39 4.01
N THR A 132 15.79 -4.08 4.74
CA THR A 132 16.12 -4.76 5.99
C THR A 132 15.70 -3.91 7.18
N VAL A 133 14.97 -4.49 8.13
CA VAL A 133 14.56 -3.81 9.38
C VAL A 133 14.90 -4.67 10.60
N LYS A 134 15.16 -4.02 11.74
CA LYS A 134 15.36 -4.71 13.02
C LYS A 134 14.06 -4.80 13.81
N VAL A 135 13.60 -6.01 14.11
CA VAL A 135 12.42 -6.26 14.95
C VAL A 135 12.78 -7.29 16.02
N GLY A 136 12.62 -6.93 17.29
CA GLY A 136 12.94 -7.83 18.41
C GLY A 136 14.39 -8.33 18.39
N GLY A 137 15.33 -7.43 18.03
CA GLY A 137 16.77 -7.74 17.92
C GLY A 137 17.19 -8.55 16.71
N ARG A 138 16.27 -8.92 15.81
CA ARG A 138 16.55 -9.71 14.60
C ARG A 138 16.41 -8.86 13.33
N ASP A 139 17.31 -9.07 12.38
CA ASP A 139 17.19 -8.52 11.04
C ASP A 139 16.12 -9.29 10.25
N ILE A 140 15.16 -8.56 9.70
CA ILE A 140 14.09 -9.08 8.86
C ILE A 140 14.25 -8.47 7.47
N ALA A 141 14.43 -9.30 6.45
CA ALA A 141 14.44 -8.87 5.06
C ALA A 141 13.02 -8.83 4.51
N LEU A 142 12.62 -7.69 3.95
CA LEU A 142 11.33 -7.44 3.34
C LEU A 142 11.50 -7.31 1.83
N ALA A 143 10.69 -8.06 1.09
CA ALA A 143 10.64 -8.05 -0.36
C ALA A 143 9.65 -6.96 -0.83
N ALA A 144 10.16 -5.74 -1.04
CA ALA A 144 9.38 -4.59 -1.50
C ALA A 144 9.50 -4.40 -3.03
N GLY A 145 8.83 -3.38 -3.56
CA GLY A 145 8.81 -3.08 -5.00
C GLY A 145 8.21 -4.24 -5.79
N GLY A 146 8.88 -4.67 -6.85
CA GLY A 146 8.44 -5.78 -7.70
C GLY A 146 8.16 -7.11 -7.00
N ASP A 147 8.63 -7.32 -5.77
CA ASP A 147 8.40 -8.56 -5.03
C ASP A 147 7.33 -8.45 -3.93
N ALA A 148 6.72 -7.27 -3.74
CA ALA A 148 5.62 -7.10 -2.80
C ALA A 148 4.32 -7.76 -3.31
N GLN A 149 3.51 -8.27 -2.39
CA GLN A 149 2.22 -8.89 -2.70
C GLN A 149 1.12 -7.87 -2.98
N VAL A 150 1.18 -6.70 -2.32
CA VAL A 150 0.27 -5.57 -2.57
C VAL A 150 1.05 -4.31 -2.86
N LEU A 151 0.68 -3.63 -3.93
CA LEU A 151 1.22 -2.34 -4.34
C LEU A 151 0.09 -1.32 -4.18
N ALA A 152 0.36 -0.21 -3.50
CA ALA A 152 -0.63 0.85 -3.34
C ALA A 152 -0.08 2.18 -3.84
N TYR A 153 -0.87 2.90 -4.61
CA TYR A 153 -0.64 4.30 -4.93
C TYR A 153 -1.66 5.18 -4.20
N ILE A 154 -1.19 6.28 -3.62
CA ILE A 154 -2.04 7.28 -2.96
C ILE A 154 -1.53 8.69 -3.23
N GLY A 155 -2.44 9.59 -3.60
CA GLY A 155 -2.15 11.00 -3.86
C GLY A 155 -2.98 11.53 -5.03
N HIS A 156 -2.50 12.62 -5.65
CA HIS A 156 -3.11 13.17 -6.86
C HIS A 156 -3.09 12.14 -8.01
N ASN A 157 -4.06 12.19 -8.92
CA ASN A 157 -4.00 11.38 -10.14
C ASN A 157 -3.16 12.09 -11.21
N GLY A 158 -1.85 11.86 -11.20
CA GLY A 158 -0.95 12.46 -12.19
C GLY A 158 -1.25 12.07 -13.64
N LEU A 159 -1.96 10.95 -13.89
CA LEU A 159 -2.40 10.59 -15.25
C LEU A 159 -3.53 11.49 -15.78
N MET A 160 -4.09 12.38 -14.94
CA MET A 160 -4.95 13.48 -15.39
C MET A 160 -4.13 14.68 -15.90
N ASP A 161 -2.87 14.80 -15.47
CA ASP A 161 -2.00 15.94 -15.80
C ASP A 161 -1.06 15.63 -16.97
N PHE A 162 -0.66 14.36 -17.10
CA PHE A 162 0.31 13.92 -18.10
C PHE A 162 0.02 12.51 -18.62
N SER A 163 0.58 12.20 -19.80
CA SER A 163 0.64 10.84 -20.34
C SER A 163 2.01 10.22 -20.09
N LEU A 164 2.03 8.89 -19.95
CA LEU A 164 3.28 8.12 -19.97
C LEU A 164 3.57 7.68 -21.42
N ALA A 165 4.85 7.70 -21.82
CA ALA A 165 5.25 7.30 -23.16
C ALA A 165 5.00 5.81 -23.45
N SER A 166 5.09 4.97 -22.42
CA SER A 166 4.78 3.55 -22.48
C SER A 166 4.37 3.04 -21.10
N PHE A 167 3.70 1.88 -21.07
CA PHE A 167 3.39 1.16 -19.84
C PHE A 167 4.29 -0.08 -19.70
N PRO A 168 4.73 -0.42 -18.48
CA PRO A 168 5.53 -1.63 -18.27
C PRO A 168 4.67 -2.87 -18.50
N ALA A 169 5.24 -3.84 -19.22
CA ALA A 169 4.66 -5.17 -19.39
C ALA A 169 5.00 -6.09 -18.21
N GLN A 170 4.09 -7.00 -17.87
CA GLN A 170 4.28 -8.05 -16.88
C GLN A 170 5.60 -8.81 -17.09
N ARG A 171 6.46 -8.85 -16.06
CA ARG A 171 7.78 -9.50 -16.12
C ARG A 171 7.82 -10.92 -15.59
N ASN A 172 6.84 -11.33 -14.78
CA ASN A 172 6.79 -12.66 -14.20
C ASN A 172 5.35 -13.04 -13.81
N GLY A 173 5.11 -14.33 -13.55
CA GLY A 173 3.80 -14.87 -13.19
C GLY A 173 3.38 -14.71 -11.73
N ARG A 174 4.10 -13.93 -10.91
CA ARG A 174 3.69 -13.71 -9.50
C ARG A 174 2.45 -12.83 -9.46
N ALA A 175 1.39 -13.32 -8.82
CA ALA A 175 0.19 -12.54 -8.59
C ALA A 175 0.49 -11.34 -7.68
N ARG A 176 0.04 -10.16 -8.11
CA ARG A 176 0.16 -8.91 -7.36
C ARG A 176 -1.20 -8.23 -7.33
N LYS A 177 -1.54 -7.65 -6.19
CA LYS A 177 -2.74 -6.84 -6.02
C LYS A 177 -2.37 -5.36 -6.04
N ALA A 178 -3.25 -4.54 -6.60
CA ALA A 178 -3.04 -3.09 -6.69
C ALA A 178 -4.17 -2.32 -6.00
N ILE A 179 -3.82 -1.33 -5.18
CA ILE A 179 -4.74 -0.31 -4.67
C ILE A 179 -4.35 1.03 -5.29
N ILE A 180 -5.30 1.78 -5.86
CA ILE A 180 -5.03 3.10 -6.44
C ILE A 180 -6.03 4.12 -5.89
N LEU A 181 -5.63 4.83 -4.83
CA LEU A 181 -6.42 5.89 -4.21
C LEU A 181 -6.00 7.25 -4.78
N ALA A 182 -6.66 7.61 -5.88
CA ALA A 182 -6.53 8.90 -6.55
C ALA A 182 -7.85 9.21 -7.27
N CYS A 183 -8.08 10.43 -7.72
CA CYS A 183 -9.30 10.81 -8.43
C CYS A 183 -9.50 10.02 -9.73
N ALA A 184 -10.67 9.41 -9.93
CA ALA A 184 -11.05 8.66 -11.15
C ALA A 184 -10.01 7.61 -11.59
N SER A 185 -9.31 6.99 -10.64
CA SER A 185 -8.15 6.14 -10.94
C SER A 185 -8.50 4.94 -11.81
N LYS A 186 -9.72 4.38 -11.72
CA LYS A 186 -10.17 3.32 -12.62
C LYS A 186 -10.09 3.73 -14.09
N GLN A 187 -10.63 4.90 -14.43
CA GLN A 187 -10.65 5.38 -15.81
C GLN A 187 -9.24 5.58 -16.37
N TYR A 188 -8.37 6.24 -15.62
CA TYR A 188 -7.04 6.66 -16.11
C TYR A 188 -5.99 5.55 -16.01
N SER A 189 -6.11 4.63 -15.05
CA SER A 189 -5.10 3.60 -14.80
C SER A 189 -5.44 2.22 -15.36
N THR A 190 -6.65 1.99 -15.92
CA THR A 190 -7.05 0.65 -16.42
C THR A 190 -6.04 0.07 -17.41
N SER A 191 -5.72 0.80 -18.49
CA SER A 191 -4.81 0.31 -19.52
C SER A 191 -3.39 0.07 -18.97
N ALA A 192 -2.91 0.99 -18.13
CA ALA A 192 -1.60 0.89 -17.50
C ALA A 192 -1.53 -0.33 -16.58
N LEU A 193 -2.52 -0.52 -15.71
CA LEU A 193 -2.55 -1.62 -14.75
C LEU A 193 -2.72 -2.97 -15.44
N ARG A 194 -3.57 -3.08 -16.48
CA ARG A 194 -3.70 -4.31 -17.28
C ARG A 194 -2.35 -4.74 -17.87
N ALA A 195 -1.56 -3.81 -18.40
CA ALA A 195 -0.25 -4.12 -18.97
C ALA A 195 0.70 -4.76 -17.93
N THR A 196 0.55 -4.40 -16.66
CA THR A 196 1.39 -4.95 -15.58
C THR A 196 1.04 -6.37 -15.16
N GLY A 197 -0.18 -6.83 -15.45
CA GLY A 197 -0.72 -8.10 -14.95
C GLY A 197 -1.18 -8.09 -13.49
N ALA A 198 -1.07 -6.96 -12.78
CA ALA A 198 -1.59 -6.82 -11.42
C ALA A 198 -3.12 -6.69 -11.41
N GLU A 199 -3.75 -7.22 -10.36
CA GLU A 199 -5.20 -7.24 -10.20
C GLU A 199 -5.67 -6.07 -9.32
N PRO A 200 -6.67 -5.28 -9.75
CA PRO A 200 -7.17 -4.14 -9.00
C PRO A 200 -7.97 -4.60 -7.77
N LEU A 201 -7.39 -4.38 -6.60
CA LEU A 201 -8.00 -4.69 -5.31
C LEU A 201 -8.92 -3.57 -4.81
N LEU A 202 -8.56 -2.30 -5.07
CA LEU A 202 -9.42 -1.15 -4.78
C LEU A 202 -8.97 0.08 -5.57
N TRP A 203 -9.90 0.75 -6.22
CA TRP A 203 -9.67 2.00 -6.96
C TRP A 203 -10.97 2.80 -7.08
N THR A 204 -10.89 4.01 -7.66
CA THR A 204 -12.00 4.97 -7.64
C THR A 204 -12.62 5.20 -9.01
N THR A 205 -13.92 5.51 -9.02
CA THR A 205 -14.67 5.86 -10.23
C THR A 205 -14.82 7.36 -10.46
N ASN A 206 -14.54 8.19 -9.44
CA ASN A 206 -14.78 9.64 -9.43
C ASN A 206 -13.73 10.36 -8.58
N LEU A 207 -13.88 11.69 -8.45
CA LEU A 207 -13.07 12.50 -7.56
C LEU A 207 -13.17 11.98 -6.11
N MET A 208 -12.05 11.96 -5.41
CA MET A 208 -11.96 11.51 -4.01
C MET A 208 -11.01 12.39 -3.21
N ALA A 209 -11.09 12.30 -1.88
CA ALA A 209 -10.01 12.70 -0.98
C ALA A 209 -9.07 11.49 -0.71
N PRO A 210 -7.86 11.41 -1.30
CA PRO A 210 -7.03 10.22 -1.20
C PRO A 210 -6.23 10.21 0.12
N GLU A 211 -6.87 9.74 1.18
CA GLU A 211 -6.32 9.71 2.53
C GLU A 211 -6.23 8.27 3.09
N ALA A 212 -5.44 8.10 4.15
CA ALA A 212 -4.98 6.79 4.59
C ALA A 212 -6.05 5.91 5.26
N TYR A 213 -7.19 6.45 5.69
CA TYR A 213 -8.24 5.63 6.32
C TYR A 213 -8.84 4.61 5.35
N THR A 214 -9.02 4.95 4.08
CA THR A 214 -9.51 4.02 3.07
C THR A 214 -8.45 2.96 2.77
N LEU A 215 -7.18 3.37 2.68
CA LEU A 215 -6.06 2.44 2.49
C LEU A 215 -5.98 1.43 3.63
N LYS A 216 -5.97 1.91 4.89
CA LYS A 216 -5.94 1.04 6.08
C LYS A 216 -7.10 0.04 6.04
N ALA A 217 -8.33 0.51 5.86
CA ALA A 217 -9.51 -0.35 5.88
C ALA A 217 -9.44 -1.46 4.81
N ALA A 218 -8.97 -1.12 3.60
CA ALA A 218 -8.76 -2.07 2.52
C ALA A 218 -7.67 -3.11 2.86
N LEU A 219 -6.54 -2.65 3.41
CA LEU A 219 -5.43 -3.52 3.80
C LEU A 219 -5.80 -4.45 4.95
N GLU A 220 -6.59 -4.01 5.93
CA GLU A 220 -7.11 -4.89 6.99
C GLU A 220 -7.96 -6.03 6.41
N GLY A 221 -8.81 -5.73 5.42
CA GLY A 221 -9.59 -6.77 4.72
C GLY A 221 -8.71 -7.76 3.96
N TRP A 222 -7.68 -7.25 3.26
CA TRP A 222 -6.70 -8.12 2.58
C TRP A 222 -5.90 -8.99 3.56
N ILE A 223 -5.46 -8.43 4.68
CA ILE A 223 -4.72 -9.17 5.73
C ILE A 223 -5.57 -10.32 6.27
N ALA A 224 -6.87 -10.08 6.47
CA ALA A 224 -7.87 -11.03 6.93
C ALA A 224 -8.35 -12.04 5.87
N GLY A 225 -7.91 -11.92 4.62
CA GLY A 225 -8.30 -12.84 3.53
C GLY A 225 -9.75 -12.66 3.08
N GLU A 226 -10.29 -11.45 3.21
CA GLU A 226 -11.65 -11.15 2.80
C GLU A 226 -11.84 -11.13 1.28
N SER A 227 -13.09 -11.33 0.84
CA SER A 227 -13.48 -11.20 -0.56
C SER A 227 -13.42 -9.74 -1.04
N ASP A 228 -13.35 -9.56 -2.35
CA ASP A 228 -13.39 -8.25 -3.00
C ASP A 228 -14.60 -7.41 -2.58
N ALA A 229 -15.77 -8.04 -2.41
CA ALA A 229 -16.99 -7.35 -1.98
C ALA A 229 -16.87 -6.81 -0.54
N GLN A 230 -16.28 -7.59 0.37
CA GLN A 230 -16.04 -7.18 1.75
C GLN A 230 -14.97 -6.09 1.84
N LEU A 231 -13.90 -6.19 1.04
CA LEU A 231 -12.84 -5.19 0.99
C LEU A 231 -13.37 -3.85 0.45
N ARG A 232 -14.18 -3.89 -0.61
CA ARG A 232 -14.91 -2.72 -1.11
C ARG A 232 -15.76 -2.08 -0.03
N GLU A 233 -16.50 -2.89 0.72
CA GLU A 233 -17.39 -2.42 1.77
C GLU A 233 -16.61 -1.76 2.92
N ARG A 234 -15.49 -2.36 3.36
CA ARG A 234 -14.58 -1.74 4.34
C ARG A 234 -14.10 -0.37 3.88
N GLY A 235 -13.63 -0.30 2.63
CA GLY A 235 -13.17 0.95 2.03
C GLY A 235 -14.27 2.01 1.99
N ALA A 236 -15.48 1.63 1.57
CA ALA A 236 -16.63 2.52 1.48
C ALA A 236 -17.11 3.03 2.85
N LEU A 237 -17.22 2.15 3.84
CA LEU A 237 -17.59 2.54 5.21
C LEU A 237 -16.54 3.44 5.85
N ALA A 238 -15.25 3.14 5.65
CA ALA A 238 -14.18 4.02 6.10
C ALA A 238 -14.26 5.38 5.41
N TYR A 239 -14.40 5.42 4.08
CA TYR A 239 -14.49 6.68 3.36
C TYR A 239 -15.68 7.53 3.81
N ASP A 240 -16.86 6.92 3.96
CA ASP A 240 -18.06 7.61 4.44
C ASP A 240 -17.89 8.15 5.86
N LYS A 241 -17.26 7.38 6.77
CA LYS A 241 -17.01 7.82 8.14
C LYS A 241 -16.25 9.16 8.21
N TYR A 242 -15.26 9.35 7.35
CA TYR A 242 -14.41 10.55 7.36
C TYR A 242 -14.96 11.66 6.46
N GLN A 243 -15.42 11.33 5.25
CA GLN A 243 -15.87 12.31 4.26
C GLN A 243 -17.35 12.66 4.37
N LYS A 244 -18.14 11.89 5.13
CA LYS A 244 -19.57 12.11 5.39
C LYS A 244 -20.40 12.27 4.12
N CYS A 245 -20.05 11.53 3.08
CA CYS A 245 -20.67 11.63 1.75
C CYS A 245 -21.91 10.74 1.57
N GLY A 246 -22.21 9.90 2.56
CA GLY A 246 -23.22 8.84 2.53
C GLY A 246 -22.67 7.54 1.95
N VAL A 247 -22.87 6.43 2.66
CA VAL A 247 -22.39 5.09 2.27
C VAL A 247 -22.75 4.69 0.83
N LYS A 248 -23.91 5.11 0.32
CA LYS A 248 -24.31 4.85 -1.09
C LYS A 248 -23.36 5.52 -2.08
N ALA A 249 -22.95 6.76 -1.81
CA ALA A 249 -21.97 7.47 -2.64
C ALA A 249 -20.58 6.83 -2.51
N ALA A 250 -20.14 6.52 -1.29
CA ALA A 250 -18.86 5.85 -1.05
C ALA A 250 -18.76 4.49 -1.75
N ARG A 251 -19.83 3.67 -1.74
CA ARG A 251 -19.91 2.41 -2.48
C ARG A 251 -19.84 2.60 -4.00
N ARG A 252 -20.40 3.69 -4.55
CA ARG A 252 -20.26 3.99 -5.99
C ARG A 252 -18.86 4.48 -6.34
N LEU A 253 -18.23 5.22 -5.42
CA LEU A 253 -16.89 5.73 -5.59
C LEU A 253 -15.85 4.61 -5.62
N LEU A 254 -15.89 3.71 -4.63
CA LEU A 254 -14.91 2.65 -4.46
C LEU A 254 -15.37 1.35 -5.09
N VAL A 255 -14.53 0.79 -5.96
CA VAL A 255 -14.80 -0.44 -6.70
C VAL A 255 -13.58 -1.36 -6.70
N THR A 256 -13.80 -2.62 -7.04
CA THR A 256 -12.78 -3.67 -7.16
C THR A 256 -12.91 -4.31 -8.54
N GLY A 257 -11.90 -5.05 -8.99
CA GLY A 257 -11.95 -5.66 -10.31
C GLY A 257 -11.99 -4.63 -11.45
N TRP A 258 -12.18 -5.14 -12.67
CA TRP A 258 -12.10 -4.38 -13.92
C TRP A 258 -13.35 -3.57 -14.26
#